data_AF-A0A7W0F4F5-F1
#
_entry.id   AF-A0A7W0F4F5-F1
#
_cell.length_a   1.000
_cell.length_b   1.000
_cell.length_c   1.000
_cell.angle_alpha   90.00
_cell.angle_beta   90.00
_cell.angle_gamma   90.00
#
_symmetry.space_group_name_H-M   'P 1'
#
loop_
_entity.id
_entity.type
_entity.pdbx_description
1 polymer ?
#
loop_
_entity_poly.entity_id
_entity_poly.type
_entity_poly.pdbx_seq_one_letter_code
_entity_poly.pdbx_strand_id
1 'polypeptide(L)'
;MTKTDKIWLLTALPLFGAMLIIMTRVFSYDKSVAGQIEIKTVKYTIELNGGKFRSFWRNFYKIQKESPGKPLFIRVVSPPDMIYAMVNFDIKGIDPAKADLSGAAFTEINKYADGIKFTIRAGSRKNIILRIQE
;
A
#
# COMPACT_ATOMS: atom_id res chain seq x y z
N MET A 1 8.08 1.01 -48.50
CA MET A 1 8.48 1.69 -47.24
C MET A 1 9.36 2.86 -47.62
N THR A 2 8.86 4.08 -47.45
CA THR A 2 9.53 5.32 -47.87
C THR A 2 10.73 5.63 -46.95
N LYS A 3 11.67 6.48 -47.38
CA LYS A 3 12.81 6.90 -46.53
C LYS A 3 12.33 7.56 -45.23
N THR A 4 11.20 8.26 -45.29
CA THR A 4 10.55 8.92 -44.16
C THR A 4 10.02 7.92 -43.13
N ASP A 5 9.44 6.79 -43.56
CA ASP A 5 8.95 5.73 -42.66
C ASP A 5 10.09 5.08 -41.85
N LYS A 6 11.27 4.94 -42.46
CA LYS A 6 12.45 4.38 -41.78
C LYS A 6 12.98 5.32 -40.69
N ILE A 7 12.95 6.63 -40.92
CA ILE A 7 13.38 7.65 -39.94
C ILE A 7 12.42 7.68 -38.75
N TRP A 8 11.11 7.60 -39.00
CA TRP A 8 10.10 7.48 -37.93
C TRP A 8 10.28 6.22 -37.10
N LEU A 9 10.57 5.06 -37.73
CA LEU A 9 10.83 3.83 -36.99
C LEU A 9 12.08 3.93 -36.12
N LEU A 10 13.17 4.52 -36.66
CA LEU A 10 14.46 4.67 -35.98
C LEU A 10 14.40 5.62 -34.77
N THR A 11 13.50 6.61 -34.78
CA THR A 11 13.34 7.56 -33.66
C THR A 11 12.24 7.13 -32.68
N ALA A 12 11.15 6.53 -33.16
CA ALA A 12 10.03 6.12 -32.31
C ALA A 12 10.35 4.89 -31.45
N LEU A 13 11.11 3.92 -31.96
CA LEU A 13 11.46 2.69 -31.20
C LEU A 13 12.30 3.00 -29.94
N PRO A 14 13.37 3.83 -30.00
CA PRO A 14 14.12 4.22 -28.80
C PRO A 14 13.27 5.02 -27.80
N LEU A 15 12.42 5.93 -28.28
CA LEU A 15 11.51 6.71 -27.43
C LEU A 15 10.49 5.80 -26.72
N PHE A 16 9.92 4.83 -27.43
CA PHE A 16 9.01 3.85 -26.86
C PHE A 16 9.71 2.97 -25.83
N GLY A 17 10.94 2.51 -26.11
CA GLY A 17 11.78 1.78 -25.17
C GLY A 17 12.08 2.59 -23.90
N ALA A 18 12.47 3.85 -24.04
CA ALA A 18 12.71 4.76 -22.92
C ALA A 18 11.43 4.98 -22.09
N MET A 19 10.29 5.15 -22.74
CA MET A 19 8.99 5.28 -22.08
C MET A 19 8.64 4.03 -21.26
N LEU A 20 8.84 2.83 -21.82
CA LEU A 20 8.64 1.57 -21.10
C LEU A 20 9.57 1.44 -19.88
N ILE A 21 10.83 1.86 -20.00
CA ILE A 21 11.79 1.83 -18.88
C ILE A 21 11.38 2.81 -17.77
N ILE A 22 10.93 4.01 -18.14
CA ILE A 22 10.45 5.00 -17.17
C ILE A 22 9.17 4.49 -16.51
N MET A 23 8.20 4.00 -17.27
CA MET A 23 6.96 3.44 -16.71
C MET A 23 7.24 2.27 -15.78
N THR A 24 8.08 1.32 -16.16
CA THR A 24 8.44 0.18 -15.29
C THR A 24 9.10 0.65 -14.00
N ARG A 25 9.98 1.66 -14.02
CA ARG A 25 10.53 2.26 -12.79
C ARG A 25 9.48 3.00 -11.94
N VAL A 26 8.60 3.79 -12.56
CA VAL A 26 7.61 4.61 -11.83
C VAL A 26 6.51 3.74 -11.18
N PHE A 27 6.14 2.63 -11.82
CA PHE A 27 5.14 1.68 -11.32
C PHE A 27 5.73 0.50 -10.55
N SER A 28 7.04 0.50 -10.32
CA SER A 28 7.68 -0.52 -9.47
C SER A 28 7.30 -0.29 -8.01
N TYR A 29 6.77 -1.35 -7.40
CA TYR A 29 6.54 -1.38 -5.95
C TYR A 29 7.88 -1.41 -5.23
N ASP A 30 8.03 -0.57 -4.22
CA ASP A 30 9.17 -0.61 -3.33
C ASP A 30 9.04 -1.82 -2.39
N LYS A 31 10.03 -2.71 -2.45
CA LYS A 31 10.12 -3.90 -1.59
C LYS A 31 10.99 -3.68 -0.36
N SER A 32 11.49 -2.47 -0.11
CA SER A 32 12.29 -2.12 1.07
C SER A 32 11.62 -2.49 2.40
N VAL A 33 10.29 -2.44 2.43
CA VAL A 33 9.46 -2.76 3.60
C VAL A 33 9.10 -4.25 3.69
N ALA A 34 9.44 -5.07 2.70
CA ALA A 34 8.98 -6.45 2.63
C ALA A 34 9.50 -7.27 3.82
N GLY A 35 8.59 -8.01 4.48
CA GLY A 35 8.90 -8.82 5.65
C GLY A 35 8.93 -8.05 6.97
N GLN A 36 8.87 -6.72 6.95
CA GLN A 36 8.82 -5.93 8.17
C GLN A 36 7.44 -6.03 8.83
N ILE A 37 7.44 -5.88 10.16
CA ILE A 37 6.23 -5.74 10.98
C ILE A 37 6.07 -4.33 11.54
N GLU A 38 7.12 -3.51 11.45
CA GLU A 38 7.13 -2.13 11.93
C GLU A 38 7.79 -1.23 10.88
N ILE A 39 7.19 -0.08 10.61
CA ILE A 39 7.74 0.94 9.72
C ILE A 39 7.76 2.27 10.47
N LYS A 40 8.93 2.85 10.62
CA LYS A 40 9.12 4.19 11.16
C LYS A 40 9.37 5.17 10.02
N THR A 41 8.54 6.21 9.97
CA THR A 41 8.74 7.36 9.09
C THR A 41 8.87 8.62 9.93
N VAL A 42 9.30 9.72 9.32
CA VAL A 42 9.30 11.04 9.99
C VAL A 42 7.89 11.45 10.42
N LYS A 43 6.85 10.99 9.71
CA LYS A 43 5.47 11.41 9.93
C LYS A 43 4.69 10.49 10.86
N TYR A 44 5.04 9.22 10.96
CA TYR A 44 4.30 8.24 11.76
C TYR A 44 5.07 6.94 11.87
N THR A 45 4.68 6.12 12.84
CA THR A 45 5.08 4.72 12.96
C THR A 45 3.87 3.83 12.70
N ILE A 46 4.06 2.75 11.91
CA ILE A 46 3.06 1.70 11.71
C ILE A 46 3.59 0.41 12.31
N GLU A 47 2.81 -0.23 13.18
CA GLU A 47 3.10 -1.52 13.78
C GLU A 47 2.02 -2.53 13.34
N LEU A 48 2.45 -3.73 12.97
CA LEU A 48 1.60 -4.86 12.58
C LEU A 48 1.77 -6.02 13.56
N ASN A 49 0.67 -6.70 13.85
CA ASN A 49 0.68 -8.01 14.53
C ASN A 49 -0.29 -8.96 13.80
N GLY A 50 0.12 -10.19 13.51
CA GLY A 50 -0.65 -11.15 12.70
C GLY A 50 -0.52 -10.94 11.18
N GLY A 51 0.47 -10.16 10.75
CA GLY A 51 0.76 -9.89 9.34
C GLY A 51 2.11 -9.21 9.16
N LYS A 52 2.53 -9.08 7.90
CA LYS A 52 3.78 -8.41 7.51
C LYS A 52 3.57 -7.54 6.28
N PHE A 53 4.37 -6.49 6.17
CA PHE A 53 4.42 -5.69 4.95
C PHE A 53 4.98 -6.50 3.79
N ARG A 54 4.36 -6.38 2.62
CA ARG A 54 4.80 -7.03 1.38
C ARG A 54 5.51 -6.05 0.46
N SER A 55 4.97 -4.84 0.34
CA SER A 55 5.55 -3.78 -0.47
C SER A 55 4.89 -2.43 -0.16
N PHE A 56 5.51 -1.36 -0.61
CA PHE A 56 5.05 0.01 -0.49
C PHE A 56 5.03 0.71 -1.85
N TRP A 57 4.06 1.60 -2.06
CA TRP A 57 4.07 2.54 -3.18
C TRP A 57 3.29 3.80 -2.83
N ARG A 58 3.91 4.98 -2.87
CA ARG A 58 3.24 6.30 -2.70
C ARG A 58 2.20 6.35 -1.56
N ASN A 59 2.58 5.97 -0.34
CA ASN A 59 1.70 5.91 0.86
C ASN A 59 0.68 4.77 0.87
N PHE A 60 0.92 3.74 0.08
CA PHE A 60 0.09 2.55 -0.03
C PHE A 60 0.87 1.33 0.44
N TYR A 61 0.52 0.81 1.61
CA TYR A 61 1.16 -0.33 2.24
C TYR A 61 0.39 -1.61 1.92
N LYS A 62 1.04 -2.53 1.22
CA LYS A 62 0.49 -3.87 1.00
C LYS A 62 0.86 -4.75 2.17
N ILE A 63 -0.14 -5.40 2.77
CA ILE A 63 0.02 -6.29 3.91
C ILE A 63 -0.37 -7.70 3.48
N GLN A 64 0.45 -8.66 3.89
CA GLN A 64 0.14 -10.08 3.83
C GLN A 64 -0.23 -10.55 5.23
N LYS A 65 -1.46 -11.04 5.41
CA LYS A 65 -1.89 -11.69 6.66
C LYS A 65 -1.11 -12.99 6.84
N GLU A 66 -0.70 -13.31 8.06
CA GLU A 66 0.07 -14.54 8.34
C GLU A 66 -0.79 -15.80 8.19
N SER A 67 -2.03 -15.75 8.69
CA SER A 67 -2.96 -16.87 8.67
C SER A 67 -4.39 -16.36 8.75
N PRO A 68 -5.37 -17.02 8.09
CA PRO A 68 -6.76 -16.61 8.14
C PRO A 68 -7.34 -16.57 9.57
N GLY A 69 -6.99 -17.55 10.40
CA GLY A 69 -7.52 -17.68 11.76
C GLY A 69 -6.90 -16.74 12.80
N LYS A 70 -5.87 -15.96 12.45
CA LYS A 70 -5.25 -15.00 13.37
C LYS A 70 -5.76 -13.59 13.08
N PRO A 71 -6.15 -12.79 14.07
CA PRO A 71 -6.48 -11.39 13.86
C PRO A 71 -5.23 -10.63 13.40
N LEU A 72 -5.43 -9.71 12.45
CA LEU A 72 -4.45 -8.71 12.07
C LEU A 72 -4.72 -7.43 12.87
N PHE A 73 -3.73 -6.98 13.63
CA PHE A 73 -3.75 -5.68 14.28
C PHE A 73 -2.85 -4.70 13.52
N ILE A 74 -3.36 -3.49 13.31
CA ILE A 74 -2.63 -2.39 12.68
C ILE A 74 -2.69 -1.22 13.65
N ARG A 75 -1.53 -0.79 14.12
CA ARG A 75 -1.40 0.39 14.98
C ARG A 75 -0.63 1.48 14.24
N VAL A 76 -1.18 2.69 14.25
CA VAL A 76 -0.54 3.86 13.65
C VAL A 76 -0.38 4.95 14.69
N VAL A 77 0.87 5.36 14.91
CA VAL A 77 1.26 6.36 15.90
C VAL A 77 1.80 7.58 15.18
N SER A 78 1.20 8.74 15.44
CA SER A 78 1.57 10.04 14.89
C SER A 78 2.28 10.89 15.94
N PRO A 79 3.29 11.68 15.57
CA PRO A 79 3.94 12.60 16.50
C PRO A 79 3.00 13.75 16.89
N PRO A 80 3.26 14.45 18.01
CA PRO A 80 2.36 15.45 18.57
C PRO A 80 2.06 16.62 17.62
N ASP A 81 3.05 17.06 16.87
CA ASP A 81 3.02 18.17 15.91
C ASP A 81 2.32 17.81 14.58
N MET A 82 2.09 16.51 14.33
CA MET A 82 1.45 16.08 13.10
C MET A 82 -0.03 16.46 13.05
N ILE A 83 -0.40 17.32 12.11
CA ILE A 83 -1.79 17.73 11.88
C ILE A 83 -2.57 16.59 11.19
N TYR A 84 -2.02 16.03 10.11
CA TYR A 84 -2.76 15.10 9.25
C TYR A 84 -1.88 14.27 8.30
N ALA A 85 -2.21 13.00 8.08
CA ALA A 85 -1.84 12.25 6.87
C ALA A 85 -2.84 11.14 6.54
N MET A 86 -2.94 10.83 5.26
CA MET A 86 -3.63 9.64 4.77
C MET A 86 -2.64 8.48 4.67
N VAL A 87 -2.95 7.38 5.35
CA VAL A 87 -2.20 6.13 5.25
C VAL A 87 -3.12 5.09 4.63
N ASN A 88 -2.71 4.54 3.49
CA ASN A 88 -3.53 3.61 2.73
C ASN A 88 -2.99 2.19 2.89
N PHE A 89 -3.90 1.24 3.05
CA PHE A 89 -3.61 -0.16 3.27
C PHE A 89 -4.32 -1.04 2.24
N ASP A 90 -3.65 -2.14 1.89
CA ASP A 90 -4.15 -3.16 0.98
C ASP A 90 -3.78 -4.53 1.53
N ILE A 91 -4.75 -5.19 2.13
CA ILE A 91 -4.57 -6.48 2.78
C ILE A 91 -4.97 -7.56 1.79
N LYS A 92 -4.04 -8.48 1.55
CA LYS A 92 -4.24 -9.66 0.72
C LYS A 92 -4.34 -10.93 1.56
N GLY A 93 -5.07 -11.92 1.03
CA GLY A 93 -5.25 -13.22 1.69
C GLY A 93 -6.26 -13.16 2.83
N ILE A 94 -7.30 -12.34 2.66
CA ILE A 94 -8.44 -12.26 3.56
C ILE A 94 -9.73 -12.41 2.75
N ASP A 95 -10.65 -13.22 3.23
CA ASP A 95 -12.02 -13.33 2.72
C ASP A 95 -12.79 -12.06 3.12
N PRO A 96 -13.07 -11.14 2.18
CA PRO A 96 -13.75 -9.89 2.48
C PRO A 96 -15.17 -10.09 3.02
N ALA A 97 -15.83 -11.22 2.72
CA ALA A 97 -17.19 -11.50 3.15
C ALA A 97 -17.23 -11.92 4.62
N LYS A 98 -16.16 -12.53 5.12
CA LYS A 98 -16.02 -12.96 6.52
C LYS A 98 -15.27 -11.94 7.39
N ALA A 99 -14.62 -10.97 6.76
CA ALA A 99 -13.82 -9.99 7.46
C ALA A 99 -14.64 -9.03 8.33
N ASP A 100 -14.42 -9.09 9.64
CA ASP A 100 -14.81 -8.10 10.63
C ASP A 100 -13.70 -7.03 10.78
N LEU A 101 -14.12 -5.76 10.72
CA LEU A 101 -13.26 -4.58 10.77
C LEU A 101 -13.63 -3.76 12.02
N SER A 102 -12.75 -3.77 13.01
CA SER A 102 -12.96 -3.11 14.29
C SER A 102 -11.93 -2.01 14.51
N GLY A 103 -12.37 -0.82 14.92
CA GLY A 103 -11.50 0.31 15.24
C GLY A 103 -12.01 1.63 14.65
N ALA A 104 -11.43 2.73 15.12
CA ALA A 104 -11.92 4.07 14.80
C ALA A 104 -10.92 4.83 13.91
N ALA A 105 -11.11 4.78 12.58
CA ALA A 105 -10.59 5.74 11.58
C ALA A 105 -10.75 5.30 10.10
N PHE A 106 -11.56 4.28 9.78
CA PHE A 106 -11.75 3.86 8.39
C PHE A 106 -12.55 4.92 7.61
N THR A 107 -11.97 5.46 6.53
CA THR A 107 -12.67 6.45 5.69
C THR A 107 -13.15 5.89 4.35
N GLU A 108 -12.43 4.94 3.76
CA GLU A 108 -12.68 4.47 2.39
C GLU A 108 -12.43 2.96 2.25
N ILE A 109 -13.32 2.12 2.78
CA ILE A 109 -13.15 0.65 2.71
C ILE A 109 -13.66 0.13 1.35
N ASN A 110 -12.80 -0.57 0.63
CA ASN A 110 -13.11 -1.27 -0.61
C ASN A 110 -12.73 -2.75 -0.51
N LYS A 111 -13.73 -3.62 -0.60
CA LYS A 111 -13.58 -5.08 -0.54
C LYS A 111 -13.50 -5.65 -1.97
N TYR A 112 -12.57 -6.57 -2.21
CA TYR A 112 -12.39 -7.23 -3.51
C TYR A 112 -12.04 -8.72 -3.32
N ALA A 113 -12.03 -9.50 -4.41
CA ALA A 113 -12.04 -10.96 -4.40
C ALA A 113 -11.09 -11.66 -3.40
N ASP A 114 -9.89 -11.13 -3.17
CA ASP A 114 -8.86 -11.71 -2.30
C ASP A 114 -8.33 -10.73 -1.24
N GLY A 115 -9.10 -9.67 -0.92
CA GLY A 115 -8.62 -8.68 0.03
C GLY A 115 -9.48 -7.45 0.29
N ILE A 116 -8.90 -6.55 1.09
CA ILE A 116 -9.54 -5.31 1.54
C ILE A 116 -8.55 -4.16 1.41
N LYS A 117 -9.00 -3.08 0.80
CA LYS A 117 -8.33 -1.79 0.77
C LYS A 117 -9.03 -0.82 1.69
N PHE A 118 -8.26 -0.03 2.42
CA PHE A 118 -8.84 1.08 3.17
C PHE A 118 -7.81 2.16 3.42
N THR A 119 -8.32 3.34 3.74
CA THR A 119 -7.53 4.49 4.15
C THR A 119 -7.84 4.83 5.59
N ILE A 120 -6.81 5.23 6.32
CA ILE A 120 -6.96 5.89 7.62
C ILE A 120 -6.41 7.30 7.59
N ARG A 121 -7.09 8.14 8.36
CA ARG A 121 -6.71 9.50 8.66
C ARG A 121 -5.91 9.54 9.96
N ALA A 122 -4.57 9.56 9.84
CA ALA A 122 -3.65 9.74 10.96
C ALA A 122 -3.46 11.23 11.30
N GLY A 123 -3.14 11.55 12.57
CA GLY A 123 -2.88 12.93 13.03
C GLY A 123 -4.00 13.53 13.91
N SER A 124 -5.28 13.32 13.55
CA SER A 124 -6.42 13.71 14.40
C SER A 124 -6.50 12.87 15.67
N ARG A 125 -6.17 11.57 15.55
CA ARG A 125 -5.91 10.66 16.65
C ARG A 125 -4.42 10.31 16.59
N LYS A 126 -3.70 10.55 17.70
CA LYS A 126 -2.24 10.34 17.77
C LYS A 126 -1.86 8.87 17.86
N ASN A 127 -2.80 8.01 18.28
CA ASN A 127 -2.63 6.56 18.35
C ASN A 127 -3.92 5.91 17.85
N ILE A 128 -3.86 5.24 16.71
CA ILE A 128 -4.98 4.53 16.08
C ILE A 128 -4.67 3.05 16.16
N ILE A 129 -5.65 2.25 16.59
CA ILE A 129 -5.54 0.79 16.63
C ILE A 129 -6.73 0.21 15.87
N LEU A 130 -6.44 -0.66 14.91
CA LEU A 130 -7.41 -1.38 14.10
C LEU A 130 -7.19 -2.87 14.29
N ARG A 131 -8.29 -3.63 14.26
CA ARG A 131 -8.32 -5.08 14.26
C ARG A 131 -9.10 -5.55 13.04
N ILE A 132 -8.57 -6.55 12.37
CA ILE A 132 -9.16 -7.17 11.19
C ILE A 132 -9.12 -8.69 11.37
N GLN A 133 -10.27 -9.34 11.34
CA GLN A 133 -10.39 -10.78 11.59
C GLN A 133 -11.34 -11.42 10.58
N GLU A 134 -11.12 -12.69 10.23
CA GLU A 134 -12.06 -13.52 9.46
C GLU A 134 -12.91 -14.42 10.36
#